data_AF-A0A957AB76-F1
#
_entry.id   AF-A0A957AB76-F1
#
_cell.length_a   1.000
_cell.length_b   1.000
_cell.length_c   1.000
_cell.angle_alpha   90.00
_cell.angle_beta   90.00
_cell.angle_gamma   90.00
#
_symmetry.space_group_name_H-M   'P 1'
#
loop_
_entity.id
_entity.type
_entity.pdbx_description
1 polymer ?
#
loop_
_entity_poly.entity_id
_entity_poly.type
_entity_poly.pdbx_seq_one_letter_code
_entity_poly.pdbx_strand_id
1 'polypeptide(L)'
;NNFVFLAGKGFYDGLTWHLVQENFIAETGDPRTAGGEVVDEEGEDGPGYLTNDETTDLKNTRGTISMAKEPGASNFGSKFFINLKDNPALDAGSGGSTAYYPFAAVMGDLGVLDAIEQGDVIQGITIEELPKPEPTATAEGS
;
A
#
# COMPACT_ATOMS: atom_id res chain seq x y z
N ASN A 1 -9.58 -4.59 2.59
CA ASN A 1 -9.80 -5.40 1.34
C ASN A 1 -9.84 -4.59 0.02
N ASN A 2 -9.47 -3.30 0.02
CA ASN A 2 -9.53 -2.43 -1.17
C ASN A 2 -8.38 -2.72 -2.16
N PHE A 3 -7.14 -2.72 -1.67
CA PHE A 3 -5.92 -2.96 -2.46
C PHE A 3 -6.00 -4.24 -3.32
N VAL A 4 -6.36 -5.37 -2.70
CA VAL A 4 -6.46 -6.67 -3.39
C VAL A 4 -7.48 -6.64 -4.53
N PHE A 5 -8.64 -5.99 -4.32
CA PHE A 5 -9.67 -5.87 -5.34
C PHE A 5 -9.19 -5.06 -6.55
N LEU A 6 -8.58 -3.89 -6.31
CA LEU A 6 -8.06 -3.02 -7.37
C LEU A 6 -6.89 -3.67 -8.13
N ALA A 7 -5.95 -4.29 -7.41
CA ALA A 7 -4.86 -5.05 -8.01
C ALA A 7 -5.37 -6.19 -8.89
N GLY A 8 -6.37 -6.95 -8.42
CA GLY A 8 -7.00 -8.01 -9.21
C GLY A 8 -7.75 -7.54 -10.47
N LYS A 9 -7.98 -6.22 -10.61
CA LYS A 9 -8.56 -5.58 -11.81
C LYS A 9 -7.50 -4.97 -12.74
N GLY A 10 -6.21 -5.05 -12.39
CA GLY A 10 -5.14 -4.37 -13.11
C GLY A 10 -5.21 -2.84 -12.98
N PHE A 11 -5.90 -2.32 -11.96
CA PHE A 11 -6.10 -0.87 -11.80
C PHE A 11 -4.76 -0.12 -11.67
N TYR A 12 -3.78 -0.72 -11.01
CA TYR A 12 -2.49 -0.11 -10.76
C TYR A 12 -1.54 -0.16 -11.97
N ASP A 13 -1.87 -0.95 -12.98
CA ASP A 13 -1.01 -1.18 -14.13
C ASP A 13 -0.91 0.12 -14.95
N GLY A 14 0.32 0.59 -15.18
CA GLY A 14 0.58 1.85 -15.87
C GLY A 14 0.53 3.10 -14.99
N LEU A 15 0.13 2.99 -13.72
CA LEU A 15 0.25 4.09 -12.74
C LEU A 15 1.70 4.32 -12.36
N THR A 16 2.03 5.56 -11.98
CA THR A 16 3.40 5.93 -11.60
C THR A 16 3.59 6.02 -10.09
N TRP A 17 4.83 5.81 -9.66
CA TRP A 17 5.33 6.29 -8.38
C TRP A 17 5.46 7.81 -8.41
N HIS A 18 4.33 8.50 -8.25
CA HIS A 18 4.23 9.94 -8.48
C HIS A 18 4.89 10.79 -7.38
N LEU A 19 5.10 10.22 -6.20
CA LEU A 19 5.83 10.87 -5.11
C LEU A 19 6.84 9.88 -4.52
N VAL A 20 8.12 10.17 -4.68
CA VAL A 20 9.19 9.42 -4.02
C VAL A 20 10.03 10.39 -3.21
N GLN A 21 10.01 10.24 -1.89
CA GLN A 21 10.84 10.99 -0.98
C GLN A 21 11.88 10.05 -0.39
N GLU A 22 13.12 10.20 -0.87
CA GLU A 22 14.25 9.42 -0.39
C GLU A 22 14.32 9.49 1.15
N ASN A 23 14.51 8.35 1.80
CA ASN A 23 14.52 8.21 3.26
C ASN A 23 13.17 8.47 3.96
N PHE A 24 12.06 8.47 3.23
CA PHE A 24 10.73 8.59 3.82
C PHE A 24 9.77 7.55 3.24
N ILE A 25 9.08 7.86 2.14
CA ILE A 25 8.09 6.99 1.51
C ILE A 25 8.19 7.05 -0.02
N ALA A 26 7.72 6.00 -0.67
CA ALA A 26 7.31 6.02 -2.07
C ALA A 26 5.79 5.83 -2.13
N GLU A 27 5.08 6.76 -2.76
CA GLU A 27 3.62 6.78 -2.87
C GLU A 27 3.18 6.63 -4.33
N THR A 28 2.09 5.88 -4.52
CA THR A 28 1.52 5.54 -5.83
C THR A 28 0.01 5.34 -5.72
N GLY A 29 -0.63 4.96 -6.83
CA GLY A 29 -2.07 4.66 -6.88
C GLY A 29 -2.96 5.86 -7.18
N ASP A 30 -2.41 6.99 -7.64
CA ASP A 30 -3.20 8.13 -8.14
C ASP A 30 -3.54 7.91 -9.63
N PRO A 31 -4.83 7.77 -10.00
CA PRO A 31 -5.26 7.50 -11.38
C PRO A 31 -4.90 8.64 -12.36
N ARG A 32 -4.63 9.85 -11.86
CA ARG A 32 -4.21 10.99 -12.70
C ARG A 32 -2.75 10.91 -13.10
N THR A 33 -2.01 9.94 -12.57
CA THR A 33 -0.56 9.81 -12.71
C THR A 33 -0.15 8.62 -13.59
N ALA A 34 -1.09 8.01 -14.31
CA ALA A 34 -0.74 7.06 -15.37
C ALA A 34 0.22 7.70 -16.39
N GLY A 35 1.15 6.89 -16.93
CA GLY A 35 2.31 7.30 -17.73
C GLY A 35 2.04 7.98 -19.08
N GLY A 36 1.12 8.95 -19.12
CA GLY A 36 0.77 9.78 -20.28
C GLY A 36 -0.73 9.87 -20.57
N GLU A 37 -1.57 9.02 -19.97
CA GLU A 37 -3.03 9.04 -20.12
C GLU A 37 -3.69 9.17 -18.75
N VAL A 38 -4.54 10.18 -18.57
CA VAL A 38 -5.35 10.29 -17.37
C VAL A 38 -6.43 9.20 -17.44
N VAL A 39 -6.37 8.21 -16.55
CA VAL A 39 -7.35 7.11 -16.53
C VAL A 39 -8.66 7.52 -15.82
N ASP A 40 -8.62 8.61 -15.05
CA ASP A 40 -9.78 9.25 -14.42
C ASP A 40 -9.47 10.73 -14.11
N GLU A 41 -10.12 11.66 -14.81
CA GLU A 41 -9.96 13.12 -14.61
C GLU A 41 -10.69 13.63 -13.35
N GLU A 42 -11.71 12.91 -12.91
CA GLU A 42 -12.55 13.28 -11.76
C GLU A 42 -11.94 12.80 -10.44
N GLY A 43 -11.06 11.80 -10.51
CA GLY A 43 -10.40 11.21 -9.35
C GLY A 43 -11.39 10.49 -8.45
N GLU A 44 -12.36 9.75 -9.03
CA GLU A 44 -13.23 8.83 -8.31
C GLU A 44 -12.40 7.62 -7.84
N ASP A 45 -11.60 7.92 -6.81
CA ASP A 45 -10.57 7.10 -6.22
C ASP A 45 -11.19 5.90 -5.48
N GLY A 46 -10.88 4.68 -5.92
CA GLY A 46 -11.12 3.46 -5.14
C GLY A 46 -12.28 2.57 -5.64
N PRO A 47 -12.76 1.62 -4.81
CA PRO A 47 -13.56 0.49 -5.26
C PRO A 47 -15.07 0.81 -5.32
N GLY A 48 -15.44 2.09 -5.27
CA GLY A 48 -16.82 2.56 -5.16
C GLY A 48 -17.44 2.42 -3.74
N TYR A 49 -16.63 2.12 -2.72
CA TYR A 49 -17.07 2.04 -1.33
C TYR A 49 -15.99 2.49 -0.34
N LEU A 50 -16.42 2.98 0.82
CA LEU A 50 -15.54 3.44 1.90
C LEU A 50 -15.02 2.24 2.71
N THR A 51 -13.73 2.26 3.06
CA THR A 51 -13.17 1.39 4.10
C THR A 51 -12.80 2.23 5.31
N ASN A 52 -13.12 1.76 6.51
CA ASN A 52 -12.68 2.40 7.75
C ASN A 52 -11.17 2.18 7.97
N ASP A 53 -10.56 2.95 8.88
CA ASP A 53 -9.24 2.63 9.44
C ASP A 53 -9.28 1.20 10.01
N GLU A 54 -8.66 0.25 9.32
CA GLU A 54 -8.35 -1.08 9.86
C GLU A 54 -7.13 -0.92 10.77
N THR A 55 -7.36 -0.68 12.06
CA THR A 55 -6.28 -0.46 13.03
C THR A 55 -5.42 -1.71 13.15
N THR A 56 -4.10 -1.52 13.28
CA THR A 56 -3.10 -2.58 13.36
C THR A 56 -2.05 -2.24 14.41
N ASP A 57 -1.44 -3.27 14.99
CA ASP A 57 -0.28 -3.12 15.89
C ASP A 57 1.04 -2.98 15.12
N LEU A 58 1.01 -3.13 13.78
CA LEU A 58 2.18 -2.92 12.94
C LEU A 58 2.65 -1.47 12.99
N LYS A 59 3.96 -1.30 12.99
CA LYS A 59 4.64 0.00 12.97
C LYS A 59 5.02 0.35 11.55
N ASN A 60 5.12 1.64 11.24
CA ASN A 60 5.58 2.16 9.95
C ASN A 60 7.11 2.02 9.84
N THR A 61 7.61 0.78 9.86
CA THR A 61 9.02 0.45 9.65
C THR A 61 9.32 0.30 8.16
N ARG A 62 10.59 0.37 7.78
CA ARG A 62 11.02 0.18 6.39
C ARG A 62 10.42 -1.12 5.80
N GLY A 63 9.90 -1.02 4.57
CA GLY A 63 9.28 -2.12 3.84
C GLY A 63 7.80 -2.37 4.16
N THR A 64 7.21 -1.65 5.10
CA THR A 64 5.77 -1.74 5.37
C THR A 64 4.96 -0.89 4.40
N ILE A 65 3.73 -1.34 4.12
CA ILE A 65 2.82 -0.75 3.14
C ILE A 65 1.55 -0.29 3.86
N SER A 66 1.16 0.96 3.63
CA SER A 66 0.01 1.61 4.25
C SER A 66 -0.86 2.27 3.19
N MET A 67 -2.17 2.31 3.40
CA MET A 67 -3.07 3.10 2.55
C MET A 67 -2.82 4.59 2.81
N ALA A 68 -2.69 5.37 1.75
CA ALA A 68 -2.54 6.82 1.85
C ALA A 68 -3.92 7.49 2.04
N LYS A 69 -3.91 8.71 2.55
CA LYS A 69 -5.11 9.54 2.73
C LYS A 69 -4.83 10.91 2.14
N GLU A 70 -5.72 11.40 1.30
CA GLU A 70 -5.71 12.82 0.93
C GLU A 70 -6.05 13.68 2.16
N PRO A 71 -5.29 14.75 2.45
CA PRO A 71 -5.61 15.66 3.54
C PRO A 71 -7.03 16.23 3.43
N GLY A 72 -7.89 15.94 4.41
CA GLY A 72 -9.28 16.40 4.41
C GLY A 72 -10.26 15.53 3.62
N ALA A 73 -9.81 14.44 3.00
CA ALA A 73 -10.70 13.46 2.39
C ALA A 73 -11.32 12.53 3.45
N SER A 74 -12.60 12.24 3.29
CA SER A 74 -13.32 11.23 4.09
C SER A 74 -13.16 9.81 3.57
N ASN A 75 -12.49 9.61 2.43
CA ASN A 75 -12.45 8.36 1.68
C ASN A 75 -10.99 7.89 1.51
N PHE A 76 -10.76 6.58 1.66
CA PHE A 76 -9.53 5.95 1.21
C PHE A 76 -9.69 5.53 -0.24
N GLY A 77 -8.91 6.16 -1.11
CA GLY A 77 -8.89 5.87 -2.52
C GLY A 77 -8.08 4.62 -2.86
N SER A 78 -7.47 4.65 -4.03
CA SER A 78 -6.52 3.65 -4.50
C SER A 78 -5.09 3.88 -4.01
N LYS A 79 -4.78 5.07 -3.48
CA LYS A 79 -3.42 5.46 -3.11
C LYS A 79 -2.86 4.68 -1.93
N PHE A 80 -1.60 4.29 -2.04
CA PHE A 80 -0.85 3.64 -0.99
C PHE A 80 0.62 4.05 -1.07
N PHE A 81 1.34 3.84 0.03
CA PHE A 81 2.77 4.09 0.08
C PHE A 81 3.53 2.93 0.70
N ILE A 82 4.82 2.83 0.35
CA ILE A 82 5.81 1.96 0.97
C ILE A 82 6.75 2.83 1.80
N ASN A 83 6.98 2.44 3.04
CA ASN A 83 7.99 3.06 3.90
C ASN A 83 9.40 2.71 3.39
N LEU A 84 10.14 3.69 2.87
CA LEU A 84 11.55 3.54 2.47
C LEU A 84 12.51 3.62 3.66
N LYS A 85 12.01 4.07 4.82
CA LYS A 85 12.71 4.14 6.10
C LYS A 85 11.71 3.92 7.24
N ASP A 86 12.22 3.71 8.45
CA ASP A 86 11.38 3.75 9.65
C ASP A 86 10.81 5.16 9.87
N ASN A 87 9.49 5.24 9.94
CA ASN A 87 8.70 6.46 10.06
C ASN A 87 7.78 6.41 11.30
N PRO A 88 8.33 6.36 12.54
CA PRO A 88 7.54 6.22 13.76
C PRO A 88 6.58 7.40 14.03
N ALA A 89 6.82 8.55 13.40
CA ALA A 89 5.92 9.70 13.45
C ALA A 89 4.59 9.47 12.71
N LEU A 90 4.50 8.44 11.87
CA LEU A 90 3.29 8.01 11.18
C LEU A 90 2.47 7.00 11.98
N ASP A 91 3.03 6.46 13.08
CA ASP A 91 2.34 5.48 13.91
C ASP A 91 1.18 6.10 14.70
N ALA A 92 0.12 5.33 14.90
CA ALA A 92 -0.95 5.71 15.81
C ALA A 92 -0.42 5.97 17.23
N GLY A 93 -0.83 7.10 17.81
CA GLY A 93 -0.41 7.50 19.16
C GLY A 93 0.98 8.14 19.25
N SER A 94 1.69 8.33 18.15
CA SER A 94 3.00 9.01 18.11
C SER A 94 2.93 10.54 18.32
N GLY A 95 1.72 11.11 18.34
CA GLY A 95 1.50 12.56 18.42
C GLY A 95 1.59 13.28 17.06
N GLY A 96 1.80 12.55 15.97
CA GLY A 96 1.72 13.08 14.61
C GLY A 96 0.30 13.52 14.22
N SER A 97 0.18 14.44 13.26
CA SER A 97 -1.09 14.98 12.78
C SER A 97 -1.94 13.97 11.99
N THR A 98 -1.33 12.88 11.51
CA THR A 98 -2.02 11.82 10.77
C THR A 98 -1.37 10.48 11.10
N ALA A 99 -2.20 9.50 11.44
CA ALA A 99 -1.77 8.13 11.67
C ALA A 99 -2.08 7.26 10.46
N TYR A 100 -1.14 6.37 10.13
CA TYR A 100 -1.25 5.38 9.08
C TYR A 100 -1.09 3.98 9.65
N TYR A 101 -1.90 3.05 9.13
CA TYR A 101 -2.00 1.68 9.62
C TYR A 101 -1.48 0.73 8.54
N PRO A 102 -0.28 0.15 8.72
CA PRO A 102 0.26 -0.80 7.77
C PRO A 102 -0.62 -2.05 7.63
N PHE A 103 -0.88 -2.47 6.40
CA PHE A 103 -1.66 -3.67 6.09
C PHE A 103 -0.81 -4.78 5.46
N ALA A 104 0.40 -4.46 4.99
CA ALA A 104 1.32 -5.43 4.39
C ALA A 104 2.78 -5.04 4.64
N ALA A 105 3.68 -5.97 4.35
CA ALA A 105 5.12 -5.75 4.37
C ALA A 105 5.79 -6.52 3.23
N VAL A 106 6.86 -5.95 2.68
CA VAL A 106 7.71 -6.61 1.68
C VAL A 106 8.44 -7.77 2.36
N MET A 107 8.24 -8.98 1.83
CA MET A 107 8.88 -10.21 2.35
C MET A 107 10.21 -10.54 1.66
N GLY A 108 10.49 -9.89 0.52
CA GLY A 108 11.71 -10.10 -0.28
C GLY A 108 12.87 -9.18 0.12
N ASP A 109 13.81 -9.02 -0.81
CA ASP A 109 14.94 -8.11 -0.62
C ASP A 109 14.48 -6.65 -0.55
N LEU A 110 14.69 -6.00 0.58
CA LEU A 110 14.37 -4.58 0.78
C LEU A 110 15.30 -3.64 0.00
N GLY A 111 16.41 -4.12 -0.55
CA GLY A 111 17.30 -3.34 -1.40
C GLY A 111 16.63 -2.91 -2.72
N VAL A 112 15.61 -3.63 -3.18
CA VAL A 112 14.82 -3.22 -4.36
C VAL A 112 14.11 -1.89 -4.17
N LEU A 113 13.77 -1.55 -2.91
CA LEU A 113 13.08 -0.31 -2.59
C LEU A 113 13.95 0.92 -2.82
N ASP A 114 15.27 0.78 -2.73
CA ASP A 114 16.22 1.89 -2.96
C ASP A 114 16.37 2.22 -4.45
N ALA A 115 15.87 1.36 -5.35
CA ALA A 115 15.89 1.57 -6.78
C ALA A 115 14.63 2.25 -7.34
N ILE A 116 13.62 2.49 -6.50
CA ILE A 116 12.38 3.15 -6.92
C ILE A 116 12.66 4.64 -7.14
N GLU A 117 12.41 5.11 -8.36
CA GLU A 117 12.54 6.52 -8.73
C GLU A 117 11.17 7.17 -8.97
N GLN A 118 11.09 8.48 -8.75
CA GLN A 118 9.85 9.21 -9.02
C GLN A 118 9.53 9.16 -10.53
N GLY A 119 8.31 8.72 -10.85
CA GLY A 119 7.86 8.52 -12.23
C GLY A 119 8.03 7.09 -12.75
N ASP A 120 8.64 6.19 -11.97
CA ASP A 120 8.65 4.76 -12.30
C ASP A 120 7.22 4.23 -12.48
N VAL A 121 7.04 3.33 -13.45
CA VAL A 121 5.72 2.81 -13.84
C VAL A 121 5.51 1.42 -13.26
N ILE A 122 4.37 1.22 -12.59
CA ILE A 122 3.91 -0.10 -12.17
C ILE A 122 3.58 -0.92 -13.42
N GLN A 123 4.37 -1.97 -13.66
CA GLN A 123 4.15 -2.87 -14.80
C GLN A 123 2.98 -3.82 -14.56
N GLY A 124 2.69 -4.15 -13.30
CA GLY A 124 1.55 -4.97 -12.90
C GLY A 124 1.64 -5.42 -11.45
N ILE A 125 0.49 -5.72 -10.85
CA ILE A 125 0.40 -6.33 -9.51
C ILE A 125 -0.35 -7.67 -9.62
N THR A 126 0.29 -8.77 -9.23
CA THR A 126 -0.33 -10.10 -9.18
C THR A 126 -0.69 -10.46 -7.75
N ILE A 127 -1.91 -10.94 -7.53
CA ILE A 127 -2.38 -11.44 -6.24
C ILE A 127 -2.39 -12.96 -6.27
N GLU A 128 -1.67 -13.58 -5.34
CA GLU A 128 -1.67 -15.01 -5.12
C GLU A 128 -2.26 -15.32 -3.74
N GLU A 129 -3.29 -16.17 -3.71
CA GLU A 129 -3.82 -16.69 -2.45
C GLU A 129 -3.01 -17.92 -2.05
N LEU A 130 -2.28 -17.83 -0.94
CA LEU A 130 -1.55 -18.97 -0.41
C LEU A 130 -2.54 -19.97 0.19
N PRO A 131 -2.33 -21.28 -0.03
CA PRO A 131 -3.17 -22.30 0.59
C PRO A 131 -3.14 -22.13 2.11
N LYS A 132 -4.32 -22.20 2.75
CA LYS A 132 -4.41 -22.19 4.21
C LYS A 132 -3.53 -23.31 4.75
N PRO A 133 -2.65 -23.06 5.73
CA PRO A 133 -1.84 -24.11 6.32
C PRO A 133 -2.78 -25.20 6.83
N GLU A 134 -2.53 -26.45 6.42
CA GLU A 134 -3.29 -27.58 6.94
C GLU A 134 -3.13 -27.61 8.46
N PRO A 135 -4.21 -27.90 9.22
CA PRO A 135 -4.08 -28.06 10.65
C PRO A 135 -3.07 -29.18 10.92
N THR A 136 -1.93 -28.84 11.52
CA THR A 136 -0.93 -29.82 11.92
C THR A 136 -1.61 -30.83 12.84
N ALA A 137 -1.77 -32.07 12.38
CA ALA A 137 -2.25 -33.14 13.22
C ALA A 137 -1.25 -33.31 14.37
N THR A 138 -1.63 -32.90 15.58
CA THR A 138 -0.88 -33.23 16.79
C THR A 138 -0.90 -34.74 16.91
N ALA A 139 0.24 -35.38 16.62
CA ALA A 139 0.46 -36.77 16.95
C ALA A 139 0.61 -36.86 18.48
N GLU A 140 -0.49 -37.09 19.18
CA GLU A 140 -0.46 -37.84 20.44
C GLU A 140 -0.90 -39.26 20.07
N GLY A 141 -0.06 -40.29 20.13
CA GLY A 141 0.84 -40.61 21.23
C GLY A 141 0.16 -41.70 22.04
N SER A 142 0.53 -42.94 21.72
CA SER A 142 0.12 -44.26 22.24
C SER A 142 -0.49 -44.36 23.63
#